data_AF-A0A920I5Y0-F1
#
_entry.id   AF-A0A920I5Y0-F1
#
_cell.length_a   1.000
_cell.length_b   1.000
_cell.length_c   1.000
_cell.angle_alpha   90.00
_cell.angle_beta   90.00
_cell.angle_gamma   90.00
#
_symmetry.space_group_name_H-M   'P 1'
#
loop_
_entity.id
_entity.type
_entity.pdbx_description
1 polymer ?
#
loop_
_entity_poly.entity_id
_entity_poly.type
_entity_poly.pdbx_seq_one_letter_code
_entity_poly.pdbx_strand_id
1 'polypeptide(L)' 'MIEREAVGVIGLITPWNFPIAIPAWKLAPALAYGNAVVMKPPN' A
#
# COMPACT_ATOMS: atom_id res chain seq x y z
N MET A 1 -15.67 -6.91 -21.94
CA MET A 1 -15.36 -5.84 -20.96
C MET A 1 -14.43 -6.46 -19.93
N ILE A 2 -13.30 -5.84 -19.60
CA ILE A 2 -12.45 -6.30 -18.50
C ILE A 2 -12.71 -5.39 -17.31
N GLU A 3 -13.26 -5.96 -16.25
CA GLU A 3 -13.50 -5.26 -15.00
C GLU A 3 -12.27 -5.45 -14.08
N ARG A 4 -11.94 -4.41 -13.30
CA ARG A 4 -10.86 -4.47 -12.32
C ARG A 4 -11.45 -4.25 -10.95
N GLU A 5 -11.20 -5.22 -10.09
CA GLU A 5 -11.66 -5.27 -8.72
C GLU A 5 -10.47 -5.21 -7.76
N ALA A 6 -10.73 -4.83 -6.51
CA ALA A 6 -9.71 -4.76 -5.49
C ALA A 6 -9.15 -6.16 -5.20
N VAL A 7 -7.88 -6.22 -4.81
CA VAL A 7 -7.23 -7.48 -4.39
C VAL A 7 -7.72 -7.91 -3.01
N GLY A 8 -8.08 -6.94 -2.15
CA GLY A 8 -8.55 -7.18 -0.78
C GLY A 8 -7.63 -6.53 0.24
N VAL A 9 -7.05 -7.32 1.15
CA VAL A 9 -6.14 -6.84 2.20
C VAL A 9 -4.68 -7.00 1.76
N ILE A 10 -3.89 -5.93 1.84
CA ILE A 10 -2.47 -5.91 1.46
C ILE A 10 -1.59 -5.64 2.68
N GLY A 11 -0.54 -6.44 2.86
CA GLY A 11 0.53 -6.19 3.82
C GLY A 11 1.60 -5.26 3.24
N LEU A 12 1.88 -4.14 3.91
CA LEU A 12 2.80 -3.11 3.43
C LEU A 12 4.00 -2.96 4.39
N ILE A 13 5.13 -3.59 4.04
CA ILE A 13 6.40 -3.51 4.78
C ILE A 13 7.32 -2.52 4.06
N THR A 14 7.79 -1.49 4.78
CA THR A 14 8.56 -0.40 4.18
C THR A 14 10.00 -0.31 4.70
N PRO A 15 10.95 0.11 3.84
CA PRO A 15 12.35 0.25 4.20
C PRO A 15 12.62 1.55 4.98
N TRP A 16 13.79 1.64 5.61
CA TRP A 16 14.19 2.72 6.52
C TRP A 16 14.78 3.95 5.84
N ASN A 17 15.18 3.86 4.58
CA ASN A 17 15.87 4.95 3.88
C ASN A 17 14.97 6.15 3.56
N PHE A 18 13.66 5.93 3.38
CA PHE A 18 12.67 6.99 3.24
C PHE A 18 11.40 6.63 4.03
N PRO A 19 11.39 6.86 5.35
CA PRO A 19 10.38 6.31 6.26
C PRO A 19 8.99 6.91 6.08
N ILE A 20 8.86 7.99 5.29
CA ILE A 20 7.57 8.63 4.96
C ILE A 20 7.24 8.45 3.48
N ALA A 21 8.18 8.78 2.58
CA ALA A 21 7.92 8.82 1.14
C ALA A 21 7.61 7.43 0.56
N ILE A 22 8.40 6.40 0.89
CA ILE A 22 8.18 5.04 0.35
C ILE A 22 6.85 4.44 0.81
N PRO A 23 6.47 4.49 2.10
CA PRO A 23 5.13 4.09 2.51
C PRO A 23 4.04 4.85 1.76
N ALA A 24 4.16 6.18 1.63
CA ALA A 24 3.15 7.00 0.96
C ALA A 24 2.96 6.59 -0.51
N TRP A 25 4.05 6.37 -1.25
CA TRP A 25 4.00 5.95 -2.66
C TRP A 25 3.32 4.60 -2.88
N LYS A 26 3.33 3.71 -1.87
CA LYS A 26 2.69 2.39 -1.96
C LYS A 26 1.28 2.39 -1.36
N LEU A 27 1.07 3.13 -0.28
CA LEU A 27 -0.21 3.23 0.42
C LEU A 27 -1.25 3.98 -0.42
N ALA A 28 -0.85 5.10 -1.04
CA ALA A 28 -1.76 5.93 -1.84
C ALA A 28 -2.43 5.15 -2.99
N PRO A 29 -1.70 4.44 -3.87
CA PRO A 29 -2.35 3.65 -4.92
C PRO A 29 -3.12 2.43 -4.36
N ALA A 30 -2.64 1.78 -3.30
CA ALA A 30 -3.35 0.63 -2.71
C ALA A 30 -4.76 1.03 -2.25
N LEU A 31 -4.88 2.17 -1.57
CA LEU A 31 -6.17 2.73 -1.14
C LEU A 31 -7.00 3.23 -2.34
N ALA A 32 -6.37 3.90 -3.31
CA ALA A 32 -7.06 4.40 -4.50
C ALA A 32 -7.72 3.29 -5.33
N TYR A 33 -7.14 2.07 -5.32
CA TYR A 33 -7.72 0.88 -5.95
C TYR A 33 -8.67 0.08 -5.04
N GLY A 34 -9.11 0.64 -3.91
CA GLY A 34 -10.11 0.03 -3.03
C GLY A 34 -9.60 -1.10 -2.13
N ASN A 35 -8.29 -1.21 -1.92
CA ASN A 35 -7.72 -2.21 -1.02
C ASN A 35 -7.70 -1.71 0.43
N ALA A 36 -7.79 -2.63 1.38
CA ALA A 36 -7.41 -2.38 2.77
C ALA A 36 -5.91 -2.64 2.95
N VAL A 37 -5.26 -1.90 3.85
CA VAL A 37 -3.81 -2.00 4.06
C VAL A 37 -3.48 -2.19 5.53
N VAL A 38 -2.63 -3.19 5.83
CA VAL A 38 -1.95 -3.35 7.12
C VAL A 38 -0.49 -2.98 6.92
N MET A 39 -0.07 -1.87 7.53
CA MET A 39 1.27 -1.33 7.35
C MET A 39 2.20 -1.69 8.52
N LYS A 40 3.38 -2.20 8.20
CA LYS A 40 4.51 -2.30 9.12
C LYS A 40 5.55 -1.23 8.75
N PRO A 41 5.71 -0.18 9.59
CA PRO A 41 6.70 0.86 9.34
C PRO A 41 8.13 0.32 9.44
N PRO A 42 9.12 1.09 8.96
CA PRO A 42 10.51 0.77 9.25
C PRO A 42 10.75 0.75 10.76
N ASN A 43 11.73 -0.08 11.17
CA ASN A 43 12.16 -0.17 12.57
C ASN A 43 12.79 1.14 13.04
#